data_AF-B1FJ51-F1
#
_entry.id   AF-B1FJ51-F1
#
_cell.length_a   1.000
_cell.length_b   1.000
_cell.length_c   1.000
_cell.angle_alpha   90.00
_cell.angle_beta   90.00
_cell.angle_gamma   90.00
#
_symmetry.space_group_name_H-M   'P 1'
#
loop_
_entity.id
_entity.type
_entity.pdbx_description
1 polymer ?
#
loop_
_entity_poly.entity_id
_entity_poly.type
_entity_poly.pdbx_seq_one_letter_code
_entity_poly.pdbx_strand_id
1 'polypeptide(L)' 'MLARLRGACPALSKRELDVLRGVLEGQSAREIGDTIGVKASSVVTYQKRAYRRLGISSQRQLFALCLQP' A
#
# COMPACT_ATOMS: atom_id res chain seq x y z
N MET A 1 3.54 0.70 11.89
CA MET A 1 3.78 0.50 10.44
C MET A 1 3.37 1.72 9.60
N LEU A 2 2.08 2.08 9.51
CA LEU A 2 1.58 3.08 8.56
C LEU A 2 2.04 4.54 8.78
N ALA A 3 2.31 4.93 10.03
CA ALA A 3 2.82 6.27 10.34
C ALA A 3 4.14 6.58 9.60
N ARG A 4 5.00 5.56 9.41
CA ARG A 4 6.26 5.70 8.67
C ARG A 4 6.04 5.92 7.18
N LEU A 5 5.05 5.28 6.58
CA LEU A 5 4.73 5.48 5.16
C LEU A 5 4.25 6.91 4.86
N ARG A 6 3.50 7.52 5.78
CA ARG A 6 3.10 8.95 5.64
C ARG A 6 4.29 9.90 5.78
N GLY A 7 5.26 9.56 6.62
CA GLY A 7 6.52 10.31 6.72
C GLY A 7 7.42 10.15 5.49
N ALA A 8 7.51 8.92 4.95
CA ALA A 8 8.34 8.61 3.79
C ALA A 8 7.79 9.20 2.47
N CYS A 9 6.46 9.25 2.32
CA CYS A 9 5.84 9.85 1.15
C CYS A 9 4.51 10.52 1.52
N PRO A 10 4.51 11.83 1.85
CA PRO A 10 3.29 12.57 2.19
C PRO A 10 2.34 12.73 0.99
N ALA A 11 2.82 12.49 -0.24
CA ALA A 11 2.03 12.54 -1.46
C ALA A 11 1.10 11.33 -1.65
N LEU A 12 1.21 10.28 -0.82
CA LEU A 12 0.32 9.12 -0.89
C LEU A 12 -1.13 9.53 -0.59
N SER A 13 -2.02 9.14 -1.49
CA SER A 13 -3.46 9.33 -1.31
C SER A 13 -4.00 8.38 -0.24
N LYS A 14 -5.16 8.73 0.34
CA LYS A 14 -5.85 7.88 1.31
C LYS A 14 -6.10 6.46 0.75
N ARG A 15 -6.55 6.35 -0.50
CA ARG A 15 -6.82 5.07 -1.17
C ARG A 15 -5.57 4.22 -1.37
N GLU A 16 -4.43 4.84 -1.71
CA GLU A 16 -3.16 4.13 -1.80
C GLU A 16 -2.72 3.62 -0.43
N LEU A 17 -2.88 4.43 0.62
CA LEU A 17 -2.54 4.05 1.98
C LEU A 17 -3.41 2.90 2.51
N ASP A 18 -4.72 2.94 2.25
CA ASP A 18 -5.65 1.87 2.61
C ASP A 18 -5.26 0.54 1.93
N VAL A 19 -4.81 0.59 0.67
CA VAL A 19 -4.31 -0.59 -0.04
C VAL A 19 -3.00 -1.09 0.56
N LEU A 20 -2.03 -0.21 0.83
CA LEU A 20 -0.77 -0.60 1.45
C LEU A 20 -0.98 -1.22 2.83
N ARG A 21 -1.97 -0.72 3.60
CA ARG A 21 -2.37 -1.30 4.88
C ARG A 21 -2.81 -2.75 4.71
N GLY A 22 -3.75 -3.03 3.81
CA GLY A 22 -4.21 -4.39 3.60
C GLY A 22 -3.09 -5.33 3.12
N VAL A 23 -2.19 -4.84 2.27
CA VAL A 23 -1.01 -5.60 1.81
C VAL A 23 -0.07 -5.95 2.98
N LEU A 24 0.09 -5.04 3.96
CA LEU A 24 0.88 -5.27 5.16
C LEU A 24 0.19 -6.20 6.16
N GLU A 25 -1.15 -6.23 6.16
CA GLU A 25 -1.97 -7.17 6.94
C GLU A 25 -2.04 -8.57 6.29
N GLY A 26 -1.43 -8.76 5.12
CA GLY A 26 -1.42 -10.05 4.40
C GLY A 26 -2.70 -10.33 3.60
N GLN A 27 -3.55 -9.33 3.41
CA GLN A 27 -4.79 -9.46 2.64
C GLN A 27 -4.49 -9.55 1.14
N SER A 28 -5.31 -10.33 0.44
CA SER A 28 -5.34 -10.39 -1.02
C SER A 28 -5.97 -9.14 -1.62
N ALA A 29 -5.69 -8.84 -2.89
CA ALA A 29 -6.28 -7.70 -3.58
C ALA A 29 -7.82 -7.74 -3.63
N ARG A 30 -8.43 -8.93 -3.50
CA ARG A 30 -9.87 -9.10 -3.41
C ARG A 30 -10.40 -8.65 -2.05
N GLU A 31 -9.84 -9.18 -0.97
CA GLU A 31 -10.22 -8.83 0.41
C GLU A 31 -10.02 -7.33 0.69
N ILE A 32 -8.93 -6.76 0.20
CA ILE A 32 -8.68 -5.31 0.29
C ILE A 32 -9.77 -4.55 -0.46
N GLY A 33 -10.11 -5.00 -1.67
CA GLY A 33 -11.13 -4.39 -2.50
C GLY A 33 -12.49 -4.40 -1.80
N ASP A 34 -12.87 -5.54 -1.25
CA ASP A 34 -14.12 -5.71 -0.50
C ASP A 34 -14.13 -4.83 0.76
N THR A 35 -13.00 -4.70 1.45
CA THR A 35 -12.85 -3.86 2.65
C THR A 35 -13.01 -2.36 2.35
N ILE A 36 -12.45 -1.87 1.23
CA ILE A 36 -12.45 -0.44 0.89
C ILE A 36 -13.51 -0.05 -0.15
N GLY A 37 -14.33 -1.01 -0.57
CA GLY A 37 -15.44 -0.82 -1.52
C GLY A 37 -14.99 -0.56 -2.97
N VAL A 38 -13.93 -1.22 -3.44
CA VAL A 38 -13.44 -1.11 -4.82
C VAL A 38 -13.14 -2.47 -5.44
N LYS A 39 -13.06 -2.53 -6.77
CA LYS A 39 -12.69 -3.77 -7.46
C LYS A 39 -11.23 -4.16 -7.17
N ALA A 40 -10.94 -5.46 -7.14
CA ALA A 40 -9.57 -5.96 -6.99
C ALA A 40 -8.59 -5.39 -8.04
N SER A 41 -9.05 -5.12 -9.27
CA SER A 41 -8.23 -4.46 -10.30
C SER A 41 -7.84 -3.02 -9.94
N SER A 42 -8.75 -2.29 -9.27
CA SER A 42 -8.46 -0.96 -8.73
C SER A 42 -7.45 -1.03 -7.60
N VAL A 43 -7.54 -2.05 -6.73
CA VAL A 43 -6.53 -2.29 -5.68
C VAL A 43 -5.14 -2.48 -6.29
N VAL A 44 -5.00 -3.33 -7.31
CA VAL A 44 -3.73 -3.52 -8.01
C VAL A 44 -3.22 -2.22 -8.63
N THR A 45 -4.11 -1.39 -9.18
CA THR A 45 -3.76 -0.09 -9.75
C THR A 45 -3.24 0.87 -8.68
N TYR A 46 -3.91 0.95 -7.53
CA TYR A 46 -3.48 1.78 -6.40
C TYR A 46 -2.17 1.27 -5.81
N GLN A 47 -1.99 -0.05 -5.67
CA GLN A 47 -0.74 -0.64 -5.20
C GLN A 47 0.44 -0.26 -6.11
N LYS A 48 0.29 -0.40 -7.42
CA LYS A 48 1.33 -0.02 -8.39
C LYS A 48 1.68 1.47 -8.32
N ARG A 49 0.68 2.34 -8.20
CA ARG A 49 0.90 3.79 -8.06
C ARG A 49 1.60 4.13 -6.74
N ALA A 50 1.17 3.51 -5.65
CA ALA A 50 1.78 3.65 -4.34
C ALA A 50 3.25 3.22 -4.34
N TYR A 51 3.55 2.07 -4.96
CA TYR A 51 4.91 1.56 -5.11
C TYR A 51 5.79 2.52 -5.91
N ARG A 52 5.28 3.01 -7.05
CA ARG A 52 5.98 4.01 -7.86
C ARG A 52 6.26 5.30 -7.07
N ARG A 53 5.31 5.77 -6.25
CA ARG A 53 5.46 6.96 -5.40
C ARG A 53 6.46 6.76 -4.27
N LEU A 54 6.53 5.56 -3.73
CA LEU A 54 7.48 5.15 -2.69
C LEU A 54 8.86 4.77 -3.26
N GLY A 55 9.03 4.73 -4.58
CA GLY A 55 10.28 4.32 -5.23
C GLY A 55 10.60 2.83 -5.07
N ILE A 56 9.59 2.00 -4.81
CA ILE A 56 9.73 0.55 -4.62
C ILE A 56 9.04 -0.23 -5.74
N SER A 57 9.39 -1.50 -5.86
CA SER A 57 8.85 -2.41 -6.88
C SER A 57 8.28 -3.71 -6.30
N SER A 58 8.41 -3.97 -4.99
CA SER A 58 7.97 -5.22 -4.36
C SER A 58 7.38 -5.05 -2.97
N GLN A 59 6.51 -6.00 -2.59
CA GLN A 59 5.97 -6.10 -1.23
C GLN A 59 7.09 -6.26 -0.18
N ARG A 60 8.16 -7.00 -0.51
CA ARG A 60 9.32 -7.13 0.38
C ARG A 60 9.98 -5.77 0.68
N GLN A 61 10.10 -4.90 -0.32
CA GLN A 61 10.61 -3.54 -0.11
C GLN A 61 9.63 -2.68 0.70
N LEU A 62 8.32 -2.85 0.52
CA LEU A 62 7.33 -2.21 1.38
C LEU A 62 7.53 -2.59 2.86
N PHE A 63 7.74 -3.88 3.14
CA PHE A 63 8.07 -4.34 4.49
C PHE A 63 9.39 -3.75 4.99
N ALA A 64 10.42 -3.72 4.15
CA ALA A 64 11.71 -3.11 4.51
C ALA A 64 11.56 -1.63 4.92
N LEU A 65 10.82 -0.82 4.15
CA LEU A 65 10.53 0.59 4.50
C LEU A 65 9.81 0.74 5.83
N CYS A 66 8.98 -0.24 6.19
CA CYS A 66 8.22 -0.20 7.44
C CYS A 66 9.04 -0.68 8.65
N LEU A 67 10.05 -1.53 8.42
CA LEU A 67 10.92 -2.12 9.42
C LEU A 67 12.24 -1.36 9.62
N GLN A 68 12.62 -0.48 8.68
CA GLN A 68 13.79 0.38 8.83
C GLN A 68 13.64 1.28 10.07
N PRO A 69 14.71 1.44 10.88
CA PRO A 69 14.68 2.14 12.17
C PRO A 69 14.29 3.61 12.06
#